data_AF-A0A848I8K2-F1
#
_entry.id   AF-A0A848I8K2-F1
#
_cell.length_a   1.000
_cell.length_b   1.000
_cell.length_c   1.000
_cell.angle_alpha   90.00
_cell.angle_beta   90.00
_cell.angle_gamma   90.00
#
_symmetry.space_group_name_H-M   'P 1'
#
loop_
_entity.id
_entity.type
_entity.pdbx_description
1 polymer ?
#
loop_
_entity_poly.entity_id
_entity_poly.type
_entity_poly.pdbx_seq_one_letter_code
_entity_poly.pdbx_strand_id
1 'polypeptide(L)' 'MSKSKHQRGRDSITGRIIPIAEANRRPRTTTIETFTTDKNGRPKN' A
#
# COMPACT_ATOMS: atom_id res chain seq x y z
N MET A 1 -16.53 11.08 -9.65
CA MET A 1 -16.03 9.72 -9.33
C MET A 1 -15.10 9.85 -8.13
N SER A 2 -15.45 9.29 -6.97
CA SER A 2 -14.55 9.33 -5.81
C SER A 2 -13.38 8.38 -6.05
N LYS A 3 -12.18 8.93 -6.26
CA LYS A 3 -10.94 8.16 -6.22
C LYS A 3 -10.58 8.01 -4.74
N SER A 4 -11.01 6.92 -4.10
CA SER A 4 -10.60 6.65 -2.73
C SER A 4 -9.11 6.36 -2.71
N LYS A 5 -8.34 7.23 -2.05
CA LYS A 5 -6.90 7.04 -1.81
C LYS A 5 -6.74 6.10 -0.62
N HIS A 6 -6.04 5.00 -0.85
CA HIS A 6 -5.73 3.98 0.15
C HIS A 6 -4.22 3.86 0.32
N GLN A 7 -3.79 3.29 1.43
CA GLN A 7 -2.39 3.02 1.72
C GLN A 7 -2.16 1.52 1.89
N ARG A 8 -1.02 1.03 1.46
CA ARG A 8 -0.55 -0.34 1.69
C ARG A 8 0.93 -0.34 2.04
N GLY A 9 1.33 -1.21 2.96
CA GLY A 9 2.74 -1.52 3.16
C GLY A 9 3.23 -2.47 2.07
N ARG A 10 4.46 -2.27 1.62
CA ARG A 10 5.15 -3.17 0.70
C ARG A 10 6.54 -3.46 1.25
N ASP A 11 6.89 -4.72 1.34
CA ASP A 11 8.27 -5.12 1.66
C ASP A 11 9.16 -4.80 0.44
N SER A 12 10.20 -4.00 0.64
CA SER A 12 11.10 -3.55 -0.42
C SER A 12 12.07 -4.65 -0.87
N ILE A 13 12.29 -5.66 -0.03
CA ILE A 13 13.18 -6.80 -0.30
C ILE A 13 12.42 -7.86 -1.08
N THR A 14 11.22 -8.22 -0.64
CA THR A 14 10.47 -9.34 -1.23
C THR A 14 9.34 -8.91 -2.17
N GLY A 15 9.01 -7.62 -2.21
CA GLY A 15 7.89 -7.07 -2.98
C GLY A 15 6.50 -7.44 -2.46
N ARG A 16 6.40 -8.09 -1.28
CA ARG A 16 5.13 -8.56 -0.72
C ARG A 16 4.33 -7.40 -0.15
N ILE A 17 3.01 -7.47 -0.27
CA ILE A 17 2.12 -6.55 0.43
C ILE A 17 2.09 -6.96 1.90
N ILE A 18 2.38 -6.01 2.79
CA ILE A 18 2.39 -6.19 4.23
C ILE A 18 1.47 -5.15 4.89
N PRO A 19 1.00 -5.39 6.12
CA PRO A 19 0.25 -4.40 6.88
C PRO A 19 1.05 -3.10 7.07
N ILE A 20 0.36 -1.96 7.08
CA ILE A 20 0.99 -0.64 7.30
C ILE A 20 1.72 -0.60 8.66
N ALA A 21 1.15 -1.24 9.69
CA ALA A 21 1.79 -1.33 11.00
C ALA A 21 3.16 -2.01 10.95
N GLU A 22 3.31 -3.08 10.16
CA GLU A 22 4.59 -3.77 9.99
C GLU A 22 5.56 -2.93 9.15
N ALA A 23 5.06 -2.23 8.14
CA ALA A 23 5.88 -1.30 7.36
C ALA A 23 6.43 -0.15 8.23
N ASN A 24 5.59 0.44 9.08
CA ASN A 24 6.00 1.46 10.05
C ASN A 24 7.01 0.94 11.08
N ARG A 25 6.94 -0.35 11.44
CA ARG A 25 7.90 -0.98 12.35
C ARG A 25 9.26 -1.23 11.69
N ARG A 26 9.29 -1.37 10.36
CA ARG A 26 10.50 -1.67 9.56
C ARG A 26 10.68 -0.70 8.38
N PRO A 27 10.77 0.62 8.62
CA PRO A 27 10.78 1.63 7.55
C PRO A 27 12.02 1.55 6.65
N ARG A 28 13.08 0.87 7.10
CA ARG A 28 14.32 0.69 6.33
C ARG A 28 14.22 -0.38 5.24
N THR A 29 13.31 -1.34 5.39
CA THR A 29 13.17 -2.50 4.48
C THR A 29 11.78 -2.59 3.87
N THR A 30 10.94 -1.58 4.09
CA THR A 30 9.57 -1.55 3.64
C THR A 30 9.19 -0.15 3.18
N THR A 31 8.16 -0.04 2.37
CA THR A 31 7.66 1.19 1.79
C THR A 31 6.16 1.26 1.96
N ILE A 32 5.63 2.45 2.28
CA ILE A 32 4.18 2.68 2.30
C ILE A 32 3.81 3.31 0.97
N GLU A 33 3.06 2.56 0.15
CA GLU A 33 2.56 3.02 -1.14
C GLU A 33 1.13 3.53 -1.00
N THR A 34 0.84 4.66 -1.65
CA THR A 34 -0.52 5.17 -1.78
C THR A 34 -1.08 4.67 -3.11
N PHE A 35 -2.25 4.03 -3.11
CA PHE A 35 -2.92 3.57 -4.32
C PHE A 35 -4.35 4.09 -4.37
N THR A 36 -4.88 4.28 -5.58
CA THR A 36 -6.29 4.63 -5.74
C THR A 36 -7.12 3.38 -6.01
N THR A 37 -8.38 3.38 -5.63
CA THR A 37 -9.32 2.34 -6.06
C THR A 37 -10.37 2.91 -7.00
N ASP A 38 -10.88 2.05 -7.88
CA ASP A 38 -12.06 2.37 -8.67
C ASP A 38 -13.35 2.27 -7.80
N LYS A 39 -14.49 2.58 -8.43
CA LYS A 39 -15.82 2.48 -7.80
C LYS A 39 -16.20 1.06 -7.35
N ASN A 40 -15.46 0.05 -7.79
CA ASN A 40 -15.66 -1.36 -7.47
C ASN A 40 -14.61 -1.89 -6.46
N GLY A 41 -13.83 -0.99 -5.84
CA GLY A 41 -12.80 -1.35 -4.85
C GLY A 41 -11.55 -1.99 -5.44
N ARG A 42 -11.40 -2.02 -6.77
CA ARG A 42 -10.20 -2.58 -7.41
C ARG A 42 -9.07 -1.56 -7.39
N PRO A 43 -7.83 -1.95 -7.02
CA PRO A 43 -6.71 -1.04 -7.07
C PRO A 43 -6.45 -0.61 -8.51
N LYS A 44 -6.47 0.70 -8.73
CA LYS A 44 -6.12 1.36 -9.98
C LYS A 44 -4.78 2.06 -9.76
N ASN A 45 -3.76 1.57 -10.44
CA ASN A 45 -2.44 2.19 -10.50
C ASN A 45 -2.43 3.28 -11.57
#